data_AF-A0A5M8T4M0-F1
#
_entry.id   AF-A0A5M8T4M0-F1
#
_cell.length_a   1.000
_cell.length_b   1.000
_cell.length_c   1.000
_cell.angle_alpha   90.00
_cell.angle_beta   90.00
_cell.angle_gamma   90.00
#
_symmetry.space_group_name_H-M   'P 1'
#
loop_
_entity.id
_entity.type
_entity.pdbx_description
1 polymer ?
#
loop_
_entity_poly.entity_id
_entity_poly.type
_entity_poly.pdbx_seq_one_letter_code
_entity_poly.pdbx_strand_id
1 'polypeptide(L)'
;MSKDLFEEHLELIAKHEQEFLDRRTTRERLGDLIAGAAGSPTFVCVHLAAFALWIGLNLAPGRRHFDPPPFSLLSTIVALEAILLASFILMRQVRIGRRSEEREHLMLQIVLLTEKEVTAALELSRQIARAAGLGHVADRPQVQELSQHTPIDDVAQTIREKLAGESSL
;
A
#
# COMPACT_ATOMS: atom_id res chain seq x y z
N MET A 1 -2.73 9.82 -40.05
CA MET A 1 -2.14 8.52 -39.66
C MET A 1 -1.52 8.50 -38.25
N SER A 2 -1.77 9.49 -37.39
CA SER A 2 -1.32 9.46 -35.97
C SER A 2 -2.45 9.74 -34.97
N LYS A 3 -3.66 10.09 -35.45
CA LYS A 3 -4.84 10.30 -34.61
C LYS A 3 -5.61 8.99 -34.37
N ASP A 4 -5.72 8.14 -35.39
CA ASP A 4 -6.40 6.85 -35.29
C ASP A 4 -5.79 5.92 -34.22
N LEU A 5 -4.45 5.87 -34.10
CA LEU A 5 -3.78 5.01 -33.10
C LEU A 5 -4.06 5.47 -31.65
N PHE A 6 -4.18 6.79 -31.45
CA PHE A 6 -4.43 7.35 -30.13
C PHE A 6 -5.90 7.13 -29.71
N GLU A 7 -6.84 7.25 -30.65
CA GLU A 7 -8.25 6.95 -30.42
C GLU A 7 -8.48 5.45 -30.21
N GLU A 8 -7.80 4.57 -30.95
CA GLU A 8 -7.86 3.11 -30.79
C GLU A 8 -7.30 2.65 -29.44
N HIS A 9 -6.21 3.28 -28.96
CA HIS A 9 -5.66 3.02 -27.62
C HIS A 9 -6.57 3.54 -26.51
N LEU A 10 -7.22 4.70 -26.72
CA LEU A 10 -8.16 5.28 -25.76
C LEU A 10 -9.44 4.42 -25.63
N GLU A 11 -9.94 3.89 -26.75
CA GLU A 11 -11.05 2.94 -26.76
C GLU A 11 -10.69 1.60 -26.11
N LEU A 12 -9.46 1.09 -26.31
CA LEU A 12 -8.98 -0.12 -25.65
C LEU A 12 -8.90 0.05 -24.13
N ILE A 13 -8.41 1.20 -23.64
CA ILE A 13 -8.34 1.50 -22.20
C ILE A 13 -9.75 1.71 -21.62
N ALA A 14 -10.62 2.46 -22.30
CA ALA A 14 -12.00 2.69 -21.85
C ALA A 14 -12.83 1.40 -21.81
N LYS A 15 -12.64 0.50 -22.80
CA LYS A 15 -13.30 -0.81 -22.85
C LYS A 15 -12.79 -1.74 -21.75
N HIS A 16 -11.49 -1.70 -21.45
CA HIS A 16 -10.91 -2.50 -20.36
C HIS A 16 -11.39 -2.03 -18.98
N GLU A 17 -11.55 -0.71 -18.80
CA GLU A 17 -12.13 -0.13 -17.58
C GLU A 17 -13.61 -0.46 -17.41
N GLN A 18 -14.40 -0.47 -18.51
CA GLN A 18 -15.79 -0.92 -18.49
C GLN A 18 -15.94 -2.43 -18.22
N GLU A 19 -15.11 -3.30 -18.81
CA GLU A 19 -15.15 -4.74 -18.53
C GLU A 19 -14.72 -5.08 -17.07
N PHE A 20 -13.85 -4.27 -16.47
CA PHE A 20 -13.49 -4.37 -15.04
C PHE A 20 -14.63 -3.92 -14.12
N LEU A 21 -15.48 -3.00 -14.56
CA LEU A 21 -16.64 -2.52 -13.80
C LEU A 21 -17.84 -3.49 -13.92
N ASP A 22 -18.07 -4.09 -15.09
CA ASP A 22 -19.21 -4.97 -15.35
C ASP A 22 -19.05 -6.40 -14.81
N ARG A 23 -17.81 -6.86 -14.57
CA ARG A 23 -17.54 -8.18 -13.95
C ARG A 23 -17.56 -8.17 -12.42
N ARG A 24 -17.83 -7.03 -11.78
CA ARG A 24 -18.00 -6.97 -10.32
C ARG A 24 -19.38 -7.48 -9.92
N THR A 25 -19.44 -8.81 -9.85
CA THR A 25 -20.48 -9.56 -9.16
C THR A 25 -20.93 -8.82 -7.89
N THR A 26 -22.24 -8.76 -7.70
CA THR A 26 -22.97 -8.05 -6.64
C THR A 26 -22.41 -8.31 -5.21
N ARG A 27 -21.65 -9.39 -5.04
CA ARG A 27 -20.92 -9.77 -3.82
C ARG A 27 -19.65 -8.97 -3.58
N GLU A 28 -18.86 -8.64 -4.61
CA GLU A 28 -17.67 -7.77 -4.49
C GLU A 28 -18.05 -6.33 -4.20
N ARG A 29 -19.20 -5.86 -4.73
CA ARG A 29 -19.71 -4.51 -4.45
C ARG A 29 -20.15 -4.33 -2.99
N LEU A 30 -20.76 -5.37 -2.42
CA LEU A 30 -21.10 -5.41 -1.00
C LEU A 30 -19.84 -5.50 -0.13
N GLY A 31 -18.86 -6.30 -0.54
CA GLY A 31 -17.55 -6.40 0.10
C GLY A 31 -16.78 -5.08 0.09
N ASP A 32 -16.78 -4.34 -1.01
CA ASP A 32 -16.12 -3.03 -1.12
C ASP A 32 -16.87 -1.92 -0.38
N LEU A 33 -18.21 -1.98 -0.30
CA LEU A 33 -19.00 -1.09 0.56
C LEU A 33 -18.71 -1.34 2.05
N ILE A 34 -18.65 -2.60 2.48
CA ILE A 34 -18.31 -2.96 3.87
C ILE A 34 -16.85 -2.64 4.17
N ALA A 35 -15.93 -2.93 3.24
CA ALA A 35 -14.50 -2.63 3.40
C ALA A 35 -14.20 -1.12 3.37
N GLY A 36 -14.95 -0.34 2.59
CA GLY A 36 -14.91 1.13 2.58
C GLY A 36 -15.56 1.75 3.81
N ALA A 37 -16.69 1.18 4.28
CA ALA A 37 -17.39 1.64 5.47
C ALA A 37 -16.63 1.32 6.76
N ALA A 38 -15.98 0.16 6.86
CA ALA A 38 -15.24 -0.26 8.06
C ALA A 38 -14.08 0.69 8.43
N GLY A 39 -13.61 1.53 7.50
CA GLY A 39 -12.59 2.56 7.76
C GLY A 39 -13.14 3.99 7.85
N SER A 40 -14.45 4.20 7.74
CA SER A 40 -15.05 5.54 7.67
C SER A 40 -15.69 5.93 9.01
N PRO A 41 -15.53 7.17 9.50
CA PRO A 41 -16.20 7.66 10.71
C PRO A 41 -17.74 7.57 10.65
N THR A 42 -18.30 7.45 9.44
CA THR A 42 -19.73 7.24 9.20
C THR A 42 -20.23 5.91 9.78
N PHE A 43 -19.42 4.85 9.74
CA PHE A 43 -19.80 3.52 10.26
C PHE A 43 -20.01 3.53 11.77
N VAL A 44 -19.12 4.23 12.49
CA VAL A 44 -19.21 4.43 13.94
C VAL A 44 -20.47 5.22 14.31
N CYS A 45 -20.79 6.26 13.55
CA CYS A 45 -22.00 7.06 13.78
C CYS A 45 -23.29 6.25 13.59
N VAL A 46 -23.35 5.40 12.56
CA VAL A 46 -24.51 4.51 12.32
C VAL A 46 -24.67 3.50 13.46
N HIS A 47 -23.57 2.90 13.95
CA HIS A 47 -23.62 1.96 15.08
C HIS A 47 -24.09 2.63 16.36
N LEU A 48 -23.55 3.82 16.67
CA LEU A 48 -23.99 4.60 17.83
C LEU A 48 -25.49 4.94 17.77
N ALA A 49 -25.99 5.34 16.59
CA ALA A 49 -27.40 5.61 16.38
C ALA A 49 -28.26 4.34 16.52
N ALA A 50 -27.81 3.20 15.98
CA ALA A 50 -28.49 1.92 16.10
C ALA A 50 -28.58 1.45 17.56
N PHE A 51 -27.48 1.56 18.33
CA PHE A 51 -27.47 1.22 19.75
C PHE A 51 -28.36 2.15 20.57
N ALA A 52 -28.30 3.46 20.34
CA ALA A 52 -29.17 4.42 21.00
C ALA A 52 -30.66 4.13 20.71
N LEU A 53 -30.99 3.80 19.46
CA LEU A 53 -32.34 3.41 19.07
C LEU A 53 -32.78 2.10 19.74
N TRP A 54 -31.91 1.08 19.78
CA TRP A 54 -32.20 -0.21 20.42
C TRP A 54 -32.50 -0.03 21.91
N ILE A 55 -31.62 0.69 22.63
CA ILE A 55 -31.79 0.98 24.05
C ILE A 55 -33.07 1.79 24.28
N GLY A 56 -33.32 2.82 23.48
CA GLY A 56 -34.51 3.66 23.58
C GLY A 56 -35.82 2.91 23.34
N LEU A 57 -35.86 2.02 22.34
CA LEU A 57 -37.03 1.17 22.06
C LEU A 57 -37.30 0.15 23.17
N ASN A 58 -36.26 -0.31 23.86
CA ASN A 58 -36.37 -1.31 24.90
C ASN A 58 -36.71 -0.71 26.26
N LEU A 59 -36.31 0.54 26.53
CA LEU A 59 -36.65 1.28 27.75
C LEU A 59 -38.01 2.00 27.66
N ALA A 60 -38.68 1.94 26.51
CA ALA A 60 -39.98 2.59 26.31
C ALA A 60 -41.09 1.95 27.18
N PRO A 61 -41.74 2.71 28.07
CA PRO A 61 -42.78 2.18 28.95
C PRO A 61 -44.01 1.71 28.15
N GLY A 62 -44.51 0.52 28.45
CA GLY A 62 -45.72 -0.05 27.83
C GLY A 62 -45.48 -1.10 26.74
N ARG A 63 -44.23 -1.42 26.40
CA ARG A 63 -43.89 -2.58 25.55
C ARG A 63 -43.24 -3.69 26.39
N ARG A 64 -43.46 -4.95 26.01
CA ARG A 64 -42.77 -6.10 26.62
C ARG A 64 -41.27 -5.95 26.30
N HIS A 65 -40.44 -5.73 27.32
CA HIS A 65 -38.99 -5.62 27.19
C HIS A 65 -38.46 -6.82 26.41
N PHE A 66 -38.03 -6.59 25.16
CA PHE A 66 -37.58 -7.66 24.27
C PHE A 66 -36.18 -8.14 24.64
N ASP A 67 -35.33 -7.24 25.13
CA ASP A 67 -33.95 -7.53 25.56
C ASP A 67 -33.66 -6.74 26.84
N PRO A 68 -34.15 -7.19 28.01
CA PRO A 68 -33.98 -6.48 29.27
C PRO A 68 -32.49 -6.31 29.62
N PRO A 69 -32.14 -5.27 30.41
CA PRO A 69 -30.77 -5.08 30.88
C PRO A 69 -30.30 -6.35 31.59
N PRO A 70 -29.16 -6.95 31.19
CA PRO A 70 -27.98 -6.32 30.58
C PRO A 70 -27.87 -6.34 29.03
N PHE A 71 -28.96 -6.50 28.27
CA PHE A 71 -28.97 -6.52 26.79
C PHE A 71 -28.15 -7.69 26.17
N SER A 72 -28.51 -8.93 26.53
CA SER A 72 -27.77 -10.12 26.14
C SER A 72 -27.86 -10.41 24.63
N LEU A 73 -29.00 -10.11 24.01
CA LEU A 73 -29.19 -10.30 22.57
C LEU A 73 -28.36 -9.31 21.76
N LEU A 74 -28.39 -8.02 22.14
CA LEU A 74 -27.55 -7.01 21.51
C LEU A 74 -26.06 -7.38 21.61
N SER A 75 -25.62 -7.77 22.81
CA SER A 75 -24.22 -8.15 23.06
C SER A 75 -23.76 -9.30 22.17
N THR A 76 -24.62 -10.31 21.96
CA THR A 76 -24.29 -11.48 21.13
C THR A 76 -24.19 -11.10 19.65
N ILE A 77 -25.13 -10.28 19.15
CA ILE A 77 -25.12 -9.82 17.76
C ILE A 77 -23.89 -8.95 17.48
N VAL A 78 -23.59 -8.01 18.38
CA VAL A 78 -22.43 -7.12 18.25
C VAL A 78 -21.12 -7.90 18.31
N ALA A 79 -21.01 -8.91 19.17
CA ALA A 79 -19.83 -9.76 19.23
C ALA A 79 -19.60 -10.52 17.91
N LEU A 80 -20.66 -11.08 17.34
CA LEU A 80 -20.60 -11.75 16.03
C LEU A 80 -20.19 -10.78 14.91
N GLU A 81 -20.82 -9.59 14.89
CA GLU A 81 -20.52 -8.54 13.92
C GLU A 81 -19.06 -8.07 14.04
N ALA A 82 -18.55 -7.88 15.25
CA ALA A 82 -17.16 -7.50 15.50
C ALA A 82 -16.16 -8.53 14.95
N ILE A 83 -16.42 -9.83 15.11
CA ILE A 83 -15.58 -10.90 14.55
C ILE A 83 -15.56 -10.85 13.01
N LEU A 84 -16.72 -10.65 12.39
CA LEU A 84 -16.82 -10.51 10.93
C LEU A 84 -16.07 -9.27 10.44
N LEU A 85 -16.24 -8.12 11.09
CA LEU A 85 -15.52 -6.88 10.76
C LEU A 85 -14.01 -7.05 10.91
N ALA A 86 -13.54 -7.64 12.01
CA ALA A 86 -12.12 -7.91 12.21
C ALA A 86 -11.55 -8.82 11.11
N SER A 87 -12.30 -9.84 10.70
CA SER A 87 -11.91 -10.73 9.59
C SER A 87 -11.83 -9.98 8.26
N PHE A 88 -12.80 -9.10 7.95
CA PHE A 88 -12.77 -8.26 6.76
C PHE A 88 -11.62 -7.27 6.77
N ILE A 89 -11.34 -6.64 7.92
CA ILE A 89 -10.20 -5.74 8.10
C ILE A 89 -8.89 -6.49 7.85
N LEU A 90 -8.73 -7.68 8.43
CA LEU A 90 -7.53 -8.50 8.24
C LEU A 90 -7.36 -8.91 6.76
N MET A 91 -8.45 -9.32 6.10
CA MET A 91 -8.41 -9.63 4.67
C MET A 91 -8.01 -8.42 3.82
N ARG A 92 -8.51 -7.23 4.16
CA ARG A 92 -8.13 -5.97 3.51
C ARG A 92 -6.66 -5.63 3.76
N GLN A 93 -6.17 -5.81 4.98
CA GLN A 93 -4.78 -5.61 5.34
C GLN A 93 -3.85 -6.55 4.57
N VAL A 94 -4.17 -7.85 4.48
CA VAL A 94 -3.39 -8.83 3.69
C VAL A 94 -3.34 -8.41 2.22
N ARG A 95 -4.47 -7.99 1.64
CA ARG A 95 -4.51 -7.54 0.24
C ARG A 95 -3.67 -6.27 0.00
N ILE A 96 -3.70 -5.31 0.93
CA ILE A 96 -2.89 -4.09 0.85
C ILE A 96 -1.40 -4.43 1.02
N GLY A 97 -1.08 -5.30 1.98
CA GLY A 97 0.28 -5.75 2.26
C GLY A 97 0.94 -6.37 1.03
N ARG A 98 0.26 -7.32 0.36
CA ARG A 98 0.78 -7.94 -0.88
C ARG A 98 1.07 -6.92 -1.99
N ARG A 99 0.19 -5.94 -2.18
CA ARG A 99 0.43 -4.86 -3.16
C ARG A 99 1.58 -3.94 -2.75
N SER A 100 1.77 -3.73 -1.44
CA SER A 100 2.89 -2.96 -0.91
C SER A 100 4.22 -3.68 -1.18
N GLU A 101 4.28 -4.99 -0.93
CA GLU A 101 5.45 -5.83 -1.19
C GLU A 101 5.84 -5.85 -2.68
N GLU A 102 4.86 -5.99 -3.58
CA GLU A 102 5.10 -5.91 -5.04
C GLU A 102 5.65 -4.54 -5.44
N ARG A 103 5.09 -3.46 -4.89
CA ARG A 103 5.58 -2.09 -5.14
C ARG A 103 6.98 -1.87 -4.58
N GLU A 104 7.28 -2.41 -3.41
CA GLU A 104 8.59 -2.31 -2.80
C GLU A 104 9.66 -3.02 -3.64
N HIS A 105 9.34 -4.22 -4.15
CA HIS A 105 10.24 -4.94 -5.05
C HIS A 105 10.50 -4.19 -6.35
N LEU A 106 9.45 -3.63 -6.98
CA LEU A 106 9.59 -2.79 -8.17
C LEU A 106 10.41 -1.52 -7.90
N MET A 107 10.19 -0.87 -6.75
CA MET A 107 10.92 0.32 -6.35
C MET A 107 12.42 0.02 -6.18
N LEU A 108 12.76 -1.10 -5.55
CA LEU A 108 14.14 -1.55 -5.40
C LEU A 108 14.81 -1.77 -6.76
N GLN A 109 14.11 -2.39 -7.72
CA GLN A 109 14.64 -2.56 -9.08
C GLN A 109 14.88 -1.22 -9.79
N ILE A 110 13.97 -0.25 -9.64
CA ILE A 110 14.12 1.08 -10.24
C ILE A 110 15.33 1.80 -9.64
N VAL A 111 15.52 1.73 -8.31
CA VAL A 111 16.69 2.35 -7.65
C VAL A 111 17.98 1.71 -8.14
N LEU A 112 18.03 0.37 -8.23
CA LEU A 112 19.19 -0.36 -8.76
C LEU A 112 19.52 -0.01 -10.20
N LEU A 113 18.51 0.12 -11.06
CA LEU A 113 18.70 0.54 -12.44
C LEU A 113 19.21 1.99 -12.50
N THR A 114 18.60 2.88 -11.72
CA THR A 114 19.00 4.30 -11.65
C THR A 114 20.45 4.42 -11.17
N GLU A 115 20.86 3.65 -10.18
CA GLU A 115 22.23 3.63 -9.68
C GLU A 115 23.22 3.20 -10.76
N LYS A 116 22.89 2.17 -11.55
CA LYS A 116 23.69 1.74 -12.71
C LYS A 116 23.80 2.85 -13.76
N GLU A 117 22.69 3.48 -14.11
CA GLU A 117 22.65 4.57 -15.09
C GLU A 117 23.45 5.79 -14.63
N VAL A 118 23.34 6.17 -13.35
CA VAL A 118 24.13 7.25 -12.74
C VAL A 118 25.62 6.91 -12.75
N THR A 119 25.99 5.68 -12.39
CA THR A 119 27.39 5.23 -12.42
C THR A 119 27.96 5.28 -13.84
N ALA A 120 27.19 4.82 -14.82
CA ALA A 120 27.58 4.89 -16.23
C ALA A 120 27.71 6.35 -16.71
N ALA A 121 26.80 7.24 -16.32
CA ALA A 121 26.85 8.66 -16.65
C ALA A 121 28.07 9.36 -16.00
N LEU A 122 28.41 9.01 -14.76
CA LEU A 122 29.62 9.48 -14.09
C LEU A 122 30.87 9.00 -14.83
N GLU A 123 30.94 7.74 -15.23
CA GLU A 123 32.08 7.20 -15.96
C GLU A 123 32.28 7.88 -17.33
N LEU A 124 31.19 8.09 -18.08
CA LEU A 124 31.24 8.88 -19.32
C LEU A 124 31.71 10.32 -19.06
N SER A 125 31.22 10.96 -18.00
CA SER A 125 31.65 12.31 -17.60
C SER A 125 33.15 12.35 -17.25
N ARG A 126 33.68 11.31 -16.60
CA ARG A 126 35.12 11.17 -16.30
C ARG A 126 35.93 11.01 -17.58
N GLN A 127 35.47 10.22 -18.54
CA GLN A 127 36.13 10.06 -19.84
C GLN A 127 36.20 11.38 -20.61
N ILE A 128 35.10 12.14 -20.65
CA ILE A 128 35.04 13.47 -21.27
C ILE A 128 36.00 14.44 -20.55
N ALA A 129 36.00 14.46 -19.22
CA ALA A 129 36.89 15.31 -18.44
C ALA A 129 38.38 14.99 -18.70
N ARG A 130 38.74 13.72 -18.83
CA ARG A 130 40.10 13.32 -19.22
C ARG A 130 40.45 13.76 -20.64
N ALA A 131 39.55 13.57 -21.60
CA ALA A 131 39.75 13.99 -22.99
C ALA A 131 39.88 15.53 -23.13
N ALA A 132 39.21 16.29 -22.28
CA ALA A 132 39.28 17.75 -22.23
C ALA A 132 40.53 18.29 -21.48
N GLY A 133 41.43 17.43 -20.99
CA GLY A 133 42.63 17.83 -20.25
C GLY A 133 42.41 18.12 -18.76
N LEU A 134 41.22 17.84 -18.22
CA LEU A 134 40.84 18.02 -16.81
C LEU A 134 41.02 16.73 -15.98
N GLY A 135 42.04 15.92 -16.30
CA GLY A 135 42.29 14.63 -15.65
C GLY A 135 42.37 14.71 -14.11
N HIS A 136 42.91 15.80 -13.57
CA HIS A 136 42.98 16.03 -12.12
C HIS A 136 41.62 16.10 -11.40
N VAL A 137 40.51 16.37 -12.12
CA VAL A 137 39.14 16.39 -11.55
C VAL A 137 38.55 14.99 -11.67
N ALA A 138 38.79 14.32 -12.80
CA ALA A 138 38.33 12.96 -13.05
C ALA A 138 38.96 11.93 -12.11
N ASP A 139 40.18 12.17 -11.63
CA ASP A 139 40.93 11.25 -10.78
C ASP A 139 40.86 11.61 -9.29
N ARG A 140 39.94 12.51 -8.90
CA ARG A 140 39.71 12.78 -7.48
C ARG A 140 39.18 11.53 -6.78
N PRO A 141 39.69 11.17 -5.59
CA PRO A 141 39.27 9.97 -4.87
C PRO A 141 37.75 9.92 -4.62
N GLN A 142 37.11 11.06 -4.33
CA GLN A 142 35.65 11.10 -4.15
C GLN A 142 34.86 10.77 -5.42
N VAL A 143 35.33 11.21 -6.60
CA VAL A 143 34.67 10.94 -7.89
C VAL A 143 34.91 9.49 -8.31
N GLN A 144 36.09 8.96 -7.99
CA GLN A 144 36.44 7.57 -8.24
C GLN A 144 35.63 6.60 -7.38
N GLU A 145 35.44 6.91 -6.10
CA GLU A 145 34.60 6.15 -5.17
C GLU A 145 33.14 6.12 -5.62
N LEU A 146 32.56 7.26 -6.03
CA LEU A 146 31.18 7.32 -6.53
C LEU A 146 30.96 6.60 -7.87
N SER A 147 32.01 6.43 -8.68
CA SER A 147 31.96 5.66 -9.93
C SER A 147 32.22 4.16 -9.74
N GLN A 148 32.69 3.76 -8.55
CA GLN A 148 32.81 2.35 -8.22
C GLN A 148 31.42 1.86 -7.85
N HIS A 149 30.95 0.86 -8.61
CA HIS A 149 29.75 0.11 -8.29
C HIS A 149 29.83 -0.32 -6.82
N THR A 150 28.98 0.23 -5.96
CA THR A 150 28.81 -0.32 -4.60
C THR A 150 27.74 -1.39 -4.75
N PRO A 151 28.07 -2.70 -4.69
CA PRO A 151 27.05 -3.72 -4.75
C PRO A 151 26.12 -3.52 -3.55
N ILE A 152 24.80 -3.46 -3.78
CA ILE A 152 23.83 -3.39 -2.68
C ILE A 152 24.04 -4.53 -1.67
N ASP A 153 24.56 -5.68 -2.12
CA ASP A 153 24.93 -6.80 -1.26
C ASP A 153 26.01 -6.43 -0.22
N ASP A 154 27.01 -5.61 -0.59
CA ASP A 154 28.04 -5.13 0.34
C ASP A 154 27.47 -4.14 1.35
N VAL A 155 26.53 -3.27 0.93
CA VAL A 155 25.85 -2.34 1.83
C VAL A 155 24.96 -3.09 2.81
N ALA A 156 24.19 -4.07 2.33
CA ALA A 156 23.33 -4.90 3.17
C ALA A 156 24.13 -5.75 4.15
N GLN A 157 25.28 -6.28 3.72
CA GLN A 157 26.19 -7.03 4.58
C GLN A 157 26.85 -6.11 5.62
N THR A 158 27.32 -4.92 5.22
CA THR A 158 27.91 -3.92 6.14
C THR A 158 26.90 -3.47 7.20
N ILE A 159 25.64 -3.25 6.82
CA ILE A 159 24.57 -2.89 7.77
C ILE A 159 24.28 -4.04 8.73
N ARG A 160 24.20 -5.29 8.25
CA ARG A 160 24.01 -6.48 9.10
C ARG A 160 25.16 -6.66 10.08
N GLU A 161 26.40 -6.52 9.62
CA GLU A 161 27.60 -6.65 10.46
C GLU A 161 27.64 -5.56 11.54
N LYS A 162 27.29 -4.31 11.21
CA LYS A 162 27.22 -3.23 12.19
C LYS A 162 26.11 -3.43 13.23
N LEU A 163 24.92 -3.84 12.81
CA LEU A 163 23.80 -4.12 13.72
C LEU A 163 24.09 -5.32 14.63
N ALA A 164 24.75 -6.37 14.11
CA ALA A 164 25.18 -7.51 14.90
C ALA A 164 26.26 -7.13 15.93
N GLY A 165 27.20 -6.25 15.54
CA GLY A 165 28.24 -5.72 16.42
C GLY A 165 27.72 -4.81 17.54
N GLU A 166 26.66 -4.03 17.31
CA GLU A 166 26.01 -3.24 18.38
C GLU A 166 25.16 -4.09 19.32
N SER A 167 24.55 -5.18 18.85
CA SER A 167 23.75 -6.09 19.68
C SER A 167 24.57 -7.00 20.62
N SER A 168 25.90 -7.01 20.46
CA SER A 168 26.85 -7.83 21.23
C SER A 168 27.70 -7.05 22.24
N LEU A 169 27.37 -5.76 22.45
CA LEU A 169 27.87 -4.90 23.53
C LEU A 169 26.74 -4.59 24.53
#